data_AF-A0A399ZYA8-F1
#
_entry.id   AF-A0A399ZYA8-F1
#
_cell.length_a   1.000
_cell.length_b   1.000
_cell.length_c   1.000
_cell.angle_alpha   90.00
_cell.angle_beta   90.00
_cell.angle_gamma   90.00
#
_symmetry.space_group_name_H-M   'P 1'
#
loop_
_entity.id
_entity.type
_entity.pdbx_description
1 polymer ?
#
loop_
_entity_poly.entity_id
_entity_poly.type
_entity_poly.pdbx_seq_one_letter_code
_entity_poly.pdbx_strand_id
1 'polypeptide(L)'
;MSAGTAALETAADPSGSNLQALRRLRLRWAFTALIYAGALAGGYWLLRDAWQPSRAGGWLLWAGLAALVELAILWGSLRHNHPPDSPILRAGFGYGTALTLLCGLLLALVAGFLFAPRPPGWLAWMPALLYTVARLVDYIDGYVARITQY
;
A
#
# COMPACT_ATOMS: atom_id res chain seq x y z
N MET A 1 13.54 -51.91 8.37
CA MET A 1 13.99 -50.55 8.79
C MET A 1 14.66 -49.90 7.58
N SER A 2 14.44 -48.59 7.34
CA SER A 2 14.93 -47.80 6.19
C SER A 2 14.00 -47.66 4.97
N ALA A 3 12.77 -47.21 5.20
CA ALA A 3 11.91 -46.63 4.16
C ALA A 3 11.07 -45.46 4.71
N GLY A 4 10.75 -45.49 6.00
CA GLY A 4 10.02 -44.41 6.69
C GLY A 4 10.83 -43.13 6.98
N THR A 5 12.16 -43.16 6.87
CA THR A 5 13.02 -41.98 7.11
C THR A 5 13.16 -41.09 5.87
N ALA A 6 13.14 -41.67 4.65
CA ALA A 6 13.24 -40.90 3.41
C ALA A 6 11.97 -40.09 3.07
N ALA A 7 10.80 -40.53 3.58
CA ALA A 7 9.53 -39.84 3.37
C ALA A 7 9.33 -38.60 4.27
N LEU A 8 10.12 -38.47 5.34
CA LEU A 8 10.11 -37.28 6.21
C LEU A 8 11.10 -36.20 5.76
N GLU A 9 12.05 -36.57 4.90
CA GLU A 9 13.07 -35.67 4.33
C GLU A 9 12.59 -34.95 3.05
N THR A 10 11.35 -35.20 2.63
CA THR A 10 10.63 -34.35 1.67
C THR A 10 9.86 -33.22 2.38
N ALA A 11 10.30 -32.85 3.59
CA ALA A 11 9.95 -31.57 4.17
C ALA A 11 10.52 -30.49 3.25
N ALA A 12 9.67 -29.94 2.37
CA ALA A 12 10.02 -28.86 1.46
C ALA A 12 10.86 -27.82 2.21
N ASP A 13 12.11 -27.62 1.78
CA ASP A 13 13.06 -26.74 2.47
C ASP A 13 12.40 -25.37 2.72
N PRO A 14 12.01 -25.07 3.97
CA PRO A 14 11.24 -23.88 4.27
C PRO A 14 12.04 -22.61 4.01
N SER A 15 13.38 -22.71 3.99
CA SER A 15 14.27 -21.59 3.70
C SER A 15 14.20 -21.19 2.22
N GLY A 16 14.28 -22.17 1.30
CA GLY A 16 14.14 -21.95 -0.14
C GLY A 16 12.77 -21.38 -0.54
N SER A 17 11.68 -21.90 0.03
CA SER A 17 10.33 -21.38 -0.23
C SER A 17 10.14 -19.95 0.29
N ASN A 18 10.67 -19.64 1.48
CA ASN A 18 10.57 -18.31 2.08
C ASN A 18 11.37 -17.26 1.29
N LEU A 19 12.54 -17.62 0.76
CA LEU A 19 13.32 -16.71 -0.11
C LEU A 19 12.54 -16.36 -1.39
N GLN A 20 11.89 -17.34 -2.02
CA GLN A 20 11.07 -17.09 -3.21
C GLN A 20 9.83 -16.25 -2.89
N ALA A 21 9.16 -16.52 -1.77
CA ALA A 21 8.01 -15.74 -1.30
C ALA A 21 8.40 -14.28 -1.01
N LEU A 22 9.51 -14.05 -0.31
CA LEU A 22 10.05 -12.70 -0.07
C LEU A 22 10.35 -11.96 -1.38
N ARG A 23 10.92 -12.64 -2.38
CA ARG A 23 11.21 -12.02 -3.67
C ARG A 23 9.93 -11.56 -4.37
N ARG A 24 8.86 -12.37 -4.34
CA ARG A 24 7.54 -11.99 -4.86
C ARG A 24 6.90 -10.84 -4.08
N LEU A 25 7.03 -10.83 -2.75
CA LEU A 25 6.54 -9.74 -1.91
C LEU A 25 7.27 -8.43 -2.19
N ARG A 26 8.59 -8.46 -2.41
CA ARG A 26 9.37 -7.29 -2.81
C ARG A 26 8.96 -6.75 -4.18
N LEU A 27 8.69 -7.63 -5.15
CA LEU A 27 8.16 -7.22 -6.46
C LEU A 27 6.79 -6.56 -6.34
N ARG A 28 5.90 -7.12 -5.51
CA ARG A 28 4.59 -6.50 -5.24
C ARG A 28 4.73 -5.16 -4.53
N TRP A 29 5.62 -5.05 -3.55
CA TRP A 29 5.93 -3.77 -2.92
C TRP A 29 6.45 -2.75 -3.93
N ALA A 30 7.35 -3.15 -4.84
CA ALA A 30 7.86 -2.26 -5.89
C ALA A 30 6.75 -1.81 -6.85
N PHE A 31 5.83 -2.71 -7.19
CA PHE A 31 4.65 -2.37 -7.97
C PHE A 31 3.73 -1.39 -7.22
N THR A 32 3.48 -1.59 -5.93
CA THR A 32 2.75 -0.63 -5.09
C THR A 32 3.45 0.72 -5.05
N ALA A 33 4.76 0.75 -4.84
CA ALA A 33 5.55 1.97 -4.85
C ALA A 33 5.48 2.70 -6.20
N LEU A 34 5.44 1.96 -7.31
CA LEU A 34 5.26 2.52 -8.65
C LEU A 34 3.87 3.15 -8.83
N ILE A 35 2.82 2.50 -8.32
CA ILE A 35 1.46 3.08 -8.32
C ILE A 35 1.43 4.38 -7.52
N TYR A 36 2.01 4.39 -6.32
CA TYR A 36 2.12 5.58 -5.47
C TYR A 36 2.87 6.70 -6.18
N ALA A 37 4.02 6.39 -6.78
CA ALA A 37 4.81 7.35 -7.55
C ALA A 37 4.02 7.92 -8.75
N GLY A 38 3.28 7.07 -9.46
CA GLY A 38 2.41 7.48 -10.57
C GLY A 38 1.29 8.41 -10.13
N ALA A 39 0.63 8.11 -9.01
CA ALA A 39 -0.42 8.95 -8.43
C ALA A 39 0.13 10.31 -7.97
N LEU A 40 1.28 10.33 -7.30
CA LEU A 40 1.97 11.56 -6.90
C LEU A 40 2.40 12.39 -8.11
N ALA A 41 2.97 11.76 -9.14
CA ALA A 41 3.36 12.44 -10.36
C ALA A 41 2.15 13.03 -11.09
N GLY A 42 1.06 12.27 -11.22
CA GLY A 42 -0.19 12.74 -11.83
C GLY A 42 -0.81 13.90 -11.07
N GLY A 43 -0.87 13.81 -9.73
CA GLY A 43 -1.35 14.91 -8.89
C GLY A 43 -0.48 16.16 -8.99
N TYR A 44 0.85 16.00 -9.01
CA TYR A 44 1.79 17.12 -9.19
C TYR A 44 1.59 17.79 -10.54
N TRP A 45 1.51 17.03 -11.63
CA TRP A 45 1.27 17.57 -12.97
C TRP A 45 -0.05 18.36 -13.03
N LEU A 46 -1.14 17.80 -12.52
CA LEU A 46 -2.44 18.47 -12.45
C LEU A 46 -2.39 19.78 -11.65
N LEU A 47 -1.73 19.77 -10.49
CA LEU A 47 -1.64 20.93 -9.60
C LEU A 47 -0.67 22.00 -10.11
N ARG A 48 0.41 21.57 -10.78
CA ARG A 48 1.41 22.46 -11.37
C ARG A 48 0.74 23.41 -12.37
N ASP A 49 -0.12 22.87 -13.23
CA ASP A 49 -0.78 23.65 -14.28
C ASP A 49 -1.87 24.57 -13.72
N ALA A 50 -2.58 24.13 -12.67
CA ALA A 50 -3.75 24.84 -12.15
C ALA A 50 -3.46 25.83 -11.02
N TRP A 51 -2.34 25.71 -10.29
CA TRP A 51 -2.17 26.41 -9.01
C TRP A 51 -0.92 27.26 -8.83
N GLN A 52 0.23 26.79 -9.33
CA GLN A 52 1.58 27.38 -9.36
C GLN A 52 2.63 26.30 -9.00
N PRO A 53 3.78 26.22 -9.70
CA PRO A 53 4.77 25.15 -9.50
C PRO A 53 5.34 25.05 -8.08
N SER A 54 5.55 26.17 -7.39
CA SER A 54 6.10 26.20 -6.03
C SER A 54 5.16 25.57 -5.01
N ARG A 55 3.86 25.81 -5.15
CA ARG A 55 2.82 25.24 -4.28
C ARG A 55 2.58 23.76 -4.58
N ALA A 56 2.61 23.38 -5.86
CA ALA A 56 2.57 21.98 -6.27
C ALA A 56 3.76 21.19 -5.71
N GLY A 57 4.95 21.82 -5.62
CA GLY A 57 6.11 21.23 -4.96
C GLY A 57 5.91 20.99 -3.46
N GLY A 58 5.31 21.96 -2.75
CA GLY A 58 4.94 21.78 -1.33
C GLY A 58 3.92 20.67 -1.13
N TRP A 59 2.93 20.55 -2.02
CA TRP A 59 1.98 19.44 -2.02
C TRP A 59 2.68 18.09 -2.21
N LEU A 60 3.57 17.99 -3.20
CA LEU A 60 4.32 16.77 -3.50
C LEU A 60 5.21 16.35 -2.33
N LEU A 61 5.81 17.31 -1.62
CA LEU A 61 6.63 17.03 -0.45
C LEU A 61 5.81 16.34 0.65
N TRP A 62 4.68 16.93 1.05
CA TRP A 62 3.87 16.39 2.15
C TRP A 62 3.18 15.08 1.76
N ALA A 63 2.63 14.99 0.56
CA ALA A 63 2.04 13.74 0.07
C ALA A 63 3.10 12.64 -0.09
N GLY A 64 4.29 12.99 -0.60
CA GLY A 64 5.42 12.08 -0.74
C GLY A 64 5.96 11.57 0.60
N LEU A 65 6.02 12.43 1.62
CA LEU A 65 6.43 12.02 2.97
C LEU A 65 5.44 11.02 3.58
N ALA A 66 4.14 11.28 3.49
CA ALA A 66 3.11 10.35 3.96
C ALA A 66 3.20 8.99 3.24
N ALA A 67 3.28 9.02 1.90
CA ALA A 67 3.48 7.85 1.06
C ALA A 67 4.75 7.05 1.43
N LEU A 68 5.86 7.74 1.69
CA LEU A 68 7.13 7.10 2.04
C LEU A 68 7.03 6.37 3.38
N VAL A 69 6.38 6.97 4.38
CA VAL A 69 6.16 6.33 5.68
C VAL A 69 5.33 5.07 5.53
N GLU A 70 4.22 5.12 4.77
CA GLU A 70 3.38 3.95 4.50
C GLU A 70 4.17 2.81 3.81
N LEU A 71 4.92 3.15 2.76
CA LEU A 71 5.74 2.17 2.03
C LEU A 71 6.86 1.60 2.91
N ALA A 72 7.47 2.40 3.78
CA ALA A 72 8.49 1.93 4.72
C ALA A 72 7.92 0.96 5.76
N ILE A 73 6.73 1.27 6.32
CA ILE A 73 6.02 0.37 7.23
C ILE A 73 5.65 -0.94 6.51
N LEU A 74 5.13 -0.85 5.27
CA LEU A 74 4.81 -2.03 4.47
C LEU A 74 6.05 -2.89 4.23
N TRP A 75 7.19 -2.28 3.90
CA TRP A 75 8.46 -2.99 3.69
C TRP A 75 8.91 -3.78 4.93
N GLY A 76 8.86 -3.14 6.11
CA GLY A 76 9.17 -3.80 7.38
C GLY A 76 8.21 -4.95 7.70
N SER A 77 6.96 -4.82 7.28
CA SER A 77 5.90 -5.82 7.52
C SER A 77 5.97 -7.02 6.59
N LEU A 78 6.69 -6.96 5.46
CA LEU A 78 6.77 -8.07 4.49
C LEU A 78 7.30 -9.38 5.12
N ARG A 79 8.23 -9.26 6.07
CA ARG A 79 8.83 -10.41 6.77
C ARG A 79 7.86 -11.10 7.73
N HIS A 80 6.78 -10.42 8.08
CA HIS A 80 5.73 -10.90 8.99
C HIS A 80 4.50 -11.42 8.23
N ASN A 81 4.55 -11.50 6.89
CA ASN A 81 3.42 -11.97 6.08
C ASN A 81 3.29 -13.50 6.08
N HIS A 82 3.02 -14.10 7.24
CA HIS A 82 2.79 -15.53 7.42
C HIS A 82 1.46 -15.78 8.17
N PRO A 83 0.79 -16.92 7.95
CA PRO A 83 -0.38 -17.32 8.74
C PRO A 83 0.00 -17.59 10.21
N PRO A 84 -0.93 -17.44 11.18
CA PRO A 84 -0.67 -17.76 12.59
C PRO A 84 -0.15 -19.18 12.82
N ASP A 85 -0.63 -20.13 12.00
CA ASP A 85 -0.38 -21.56 12.16
C ASP A 85 0.72 -22.11 11.25
N SER A 86 1.45 -21.25 10.52
CA SER A 86 2.48 -21.71 9.58
C SER A 86 3.69 -20.78 9.51
N PRO A 87 4.92 -21.31 9.57
CA PRO A 87 6.15 -20.53 9.38
C PRO A 87 6.43 -20.19 7.90
N ILE A 88 5.56 -20.57 6.97
CA ILE A 88 5.70 -20.32 5.53
C ILE A 88 5.08 -18.98 5.16
N LEU A 89 5.86 -18.11 4.51
CA LEU A 89 5.41 -16.80 4.05
C LEU A 89 4.35 -16.90 2.95
N ARG A 90 3.28 -16.11 3.06
CA ARG A 90 2.31 -15.90 1.98
C ARG A 90 2.94 -15.04 0.90
N ALA A 91 2.97 -15.55 -0.34
CA ALA A 91 3.58 -14.89 -1.48
C ALA A 91 2.76 -13.71 -2.07
N GLY A 92 1.71 -13.25 -1.37
CA GLY A 92 0.83 -12.19 -1.86
C GLY A 92 0.19 -11.35 -0.76
N PHE A 93 -0.24 -10.16 -1.16
CA PHE A 93 -1.12 -9.29 -0.39
C PHE A 93 -2.56 -9.75 -0.58
N GLY A 94 -3.30 -9.89 0.52
CA GLY A 94 -4.73 -10.15 0.47
C GLY A 94 -5.50 -8.89 0.02
N TYR A 95 -6.78 -9.06 -0.33
CA TYR A 95 -7.64 -7.95 -0.72
C TYR A 95 -7.72 -6.85 0.35
N GLY A 96 -7.72 -7.23 1.64
CA GLY A 96 -7.70 -6.25 2.73
C GLY A 96 -6.46 -5.36 2.72
N THR A 97 -5.26 -5.95 2.56
CA THR A 97 -4.02 -5.17 2.43
C THR A 97 -4.07 -4.22 1.23
N ALA A 98 -4.64 -4.65 0.09
CA ALA A 98 -4.78 -3.78 -1.07
C ALA A 98 -5.73 -2.60 -0.83
N LEU A 99 -6.85 -2.81 -0.13
CA LEU A 99 -7.79 -1.76 0.23
C LEU A 99 -7.21 -0.80 1.27
N THR A 100 -6.51 -1.32 2.28
CA THR A 100 -5.78 -0.48 3.25
C THR A 100 -4.74 0.40 2.54
N LEU A 101 -3.97 -0.16 1.59
CA LEU A 101 -3.00 0.62 0.82
C LEU A 101 -3.67 1.66 -0.09
N LEU A 102 -4.81 1.34 -0.69
CA LEU A 102 -5.58 2.34 -1.45
C LEU A 102 -6.06 3.48 -0.55
N CYS A 103 -6.56 3.16 0.65
CA CYS A 103 -6.98 4.16 1.63
C CYS A 103 -5.80 5.05 2.06
N GLY A 104 -4.67 4.44 2.40
CA GLY A 104 -3.42 5.13 2.72
C GLY A 104 -3.00 6.09 1.60
N LEU A 105 -2.94 5.61 0.35
CA LEU A 105 -2.63 6.44 -0.80
C LEU A 105 -3.55 7.66 -0.90
N LEU A 106 -4.87 7.49 -0.76
CA LEU A 106 -5.82 8.60 -0.83
C LEU A 106 -5.60 9.60 0.30
N LEU A 107 -5.33 9.13 1.52
CA LEU A 107 -5.01 9.99 2.66
C LEU A 107 -3.66 10.70 2.50
N ALA A 108 -2.66 10.05 1.92
CA ALA A 108 -1.38 10.68 1.57
C ALA A 108 -1.58 11.83 0.57
N LEU A 109 -2.42 11.64 -0.46
CA LEU A 109 -2.76 12.71 -1.40
C LEU A 109 -3.50 13.87 -0.72
N VAL A 110 -4.37 13.59 0.26
CA VAL A 110 -5.01 14.62 1.10
C VAL A 110 -3.99 15.36 1.96
N ALA A 111 -3.02 14.66 2.55
CA ALA A 111 -1.98 15.25 3.39
C ALA A 111 -1.15 16.30 2.64
N GLY A 112 -0.98 16.14 1.32
CA GLY A 112 -0.37 17.16 0.46
C GLY A 112 -1.04 18.54 0.53
N PHE A 113 -2.34 18.60 0.83
CA PHE A 113 -3.09 19.85 0.92
C PHE A 113 -3.15 20.44 2.34
N LEU A 114 -2.65 19.74 3.36
CA LEU A 114 -2.86 20.11 4.77
C LEU A 114 -2.24 21.46 5.14
N PHE A 115 -1.04 21.74 4.63
CA PHE A 115 -0.28 22.98 4.88
C PHE A 115 -0.20 23.89 3.66
N ALA A 116 -0.82 23.49 2.56
CA ALA A 116 -0.86 24.28 1.35
C ALA A 116 -2.02 25.30 1.46
N PRO A 117 -1.93 26.47 0.81
CA PRO A 117 -3.06 27.40 0.73
C PRO A 117 -4.30 26.71 0.12
N ARG A 118 -5.45 27.37 0.06
CA ARG A 118 -6.58 26.80 -0.68
C ARG A 118 -6.32 26.90 -2.20
N PRO A 119 -6.39 25.80 -2.99
CA PRO A 119 -6.33 25.89 -4.43
C PRO A 119 -7.56 26.59 -5.02
N PRO A 120 -7.41 27.38 -6.10
CA PRO A 120 -8.52 28.10 -6.71
C PRO A 120 -9.47 27.16 -7.48
N GLY A 121 -10.72 27.60 -7.65
CA GLY A 121 -11.70 26.93 -8.50
C GLY A 121 -12.12 25.55 -7.98
N TRP A 122 -12.34 24.61 -8.90
CA TRP A 122 -12.84 23.26 -8.60
C TRP A 122 -11.85 22.41 -7.80
N LEU A 123 -10.54 22.69 -7.89
CA LEU A 123 -9.50 21.98 -7.13
C LEU A 123 -9.63 22.18 -5.61
N ALA A 124 -10.32 23.23 -5.16
CA ALA A 124 -10.66 23.41 -3.75
C ALA A 124 -11.43 22.22 -3.14
N TRP A 125 -12.12 21.44 -3.98
CA TRP A 125 -12.91 20.28 -3.57
C TRP A 125 -12.10 18.98 -3.59
N MET A 126 -10.87 18.99 -4.13
CA MET A 126 -10.04 17.78 -4.21
C MET A 126 -9.81 17.11 -2.86
N PRO A 127 -9.42 17.84 -1.78
CA PRO A 127 -9.24 17.21 -0.47
C PRO A 127 -10.52 16.53 0.04
N ALA A 128 -11.68 17.17 -0.16
CA ALA A 128 -12.97 16.63 0.26
C ALA A 128 -13.34 15.38 -0.54
N LEU A 129 -13.14 15.38 -1.86
CA LEU A 129 -13.41 14.23 -2.72
C LEU A 129 -12.50 13.05 -2.36
N LEU A 130 -11.18 13.28 -2.27
CA LEU A 130 -10.20 12.25 -1.94
C LEU A 130 -10.48 11.64 -0.56
N TYR A 131 -10.78 12.47 0.43
CA TYR A 131 -11.14 12.02 1.78
C TYR A 131 -12.44 11.19 1.79
N THR A 132 -13.46 11.64 1.06
CA THR A 132 -14.74 10.91 0.96
C THR A 132 -14.53 9.53 0.34
N VAL A 133 -13.77 9.44 -0.76
CA VAL A 133 -13.45 8.17 -1.40
C VAL A 133 -12.64 7.28 -0.46
N ALA A 134 -11.67 7.82 0.29
CA ALA A 134 -10.90 7.07 1.28
C ALA A 134 -11.81 6.44 2.34
N ARG A 135 -12.76 7.20 2.90
CA ARG A 135 -13.73 6.69 3.88
C ARG A 135 -14.67 5.63 3.31
N LEU A 136 -15.07 5.75 2.04
CA LEU A 136 -15.89 4.74 1.38
C LEU A 136 -15.12 3.43 1.18
N VAL A 137 -13.87 3.50 0.73
CA VAL A 137 -12.99 2.33 0.57
C VAL A 137 -12.78 1.63 1.92
N ASP A 138 -12.49 2.39 2.98
CA ASP A 138 -12.32 1.89 4.35
C ASP A 138 -13.59 1.20 4.87
N TYR A 139 -14.76 1.78 4.60
CA TYR A 139 -16.04 1.19 4.97
C TYR A 139 -16.31 -0.15 4.26
N ILE A 140 -16.00 -0.23 2.95
CA ILE A 140 -16.16 -1.45 2.16
C ILE A 140 -15.22 -2.55 2.68
N ASP A 141 -13.97 -2.22 3.01
CA ASP A 141 -13.02 -3.19 3.58
C ASP A 141 -13.55 -3.78 4.89
N GLY A 142 -14.00 -2.93 5.81
CA GLY A 142 -14.60 -3.37 7.08
C GLY A 142 -15.90 -4.15 6.90
N TYR A 143 -16.69 -3.86 5.86
CA TYR A 143 -17.90 -4.63 5.53
C TYR A 143 -17.57 -6.01 4.97
N VAL A 144 -16.63 -6.10 4.03
CA VAL A 144 -16.17 -7.38 3.45
C VAL A 144 -15.53 -8.27 4.51
N ALA A 145 -14.75 -7.70 5.43
CA ALA A 145 -14.16 -8.44 6.54
C ALA A 145 -15.22 -9.06 7.47
N ARG A 146 -16.37 -8.39 7.66
CA ARG A 146 -17.48 -8.90 8.47
C ARG A 146 -18.29 -10.00 7.78
N ILE A 147 -18.38 -9.97 6.45
CA ILE A 147 -19.09 -11.02 5.68
C ILE A 147 -18.21 -12.25 5.49
N THR A 148 -16.90 -12.04 5.33
CA THR A 148 -15.93 -13.12 5.03
C THR A 148 -15.34 -13.74 6.30
N GLN A 149 -16.04 -13.66 7.44
CA GLN A 149 -15.60 -14.34 8.67
C GLN A 149 -15.53 -15.85 8.43
N TYR A 150 -14.30 -16.33 8.21
CA TYR A 150 -13.88 -17.73 8.28
C TYR A 150 -13.51 -18.06 9.72
#